data_AF-A0A534L5P0-F1
#
_entry.id   AF-A0A534L5P0-F1
#
_cell.length_a   1.000
_cell.length_b   1.000
_cell.length_c   1.000
_cell.angle_alpha   90.00
_cell.angle_beta   90.00
_cell.angle_gamma   90.00
#
_symmetry.space_group_name_H-M   'P 1'
#
loop_
_entity.id
_entity.type
_entity.pdbx_description
1 polymer ?
#
loop_
_entity_poly.entity_id
_entity_poly.type
_entity_poly.pdbx_seq_one_letter_code
_entity_poly.pdbx_strand_id
1 'polypeptide(L)'
;MRYHNRRSMEWRPHPFGNKVGCGTRIEHPMNKRSNITIEIVKMVALARGGGALLRSAKGWFLEFRLIPVLLWSYTAVILGTAVAIVDVGGFDATWFAVALALGGLIQGWETHAINEIYDWRSGTDQVDGARALSGGSRVRNFGLLDERGLWLIFAVSSAAIAALTAWVVVARAPWLAILILIGYALGIAYTVPPVATAYRPFAGEWLGGFPGVLLSGLGAYAIQTRSLSLVPIVALSAHALVCMGMLMMHHYLDAPMDAAAVPPKRTTVVAIGFPNSKRYA
;
A
#
# COMPACT_ATOMS: atom_id res chain seq x y z
N MET A 1 33.00 -1.23 -15.74
CA MET A 1 33.71 -1.29 -14.45
C MET A 1 32.87 -2.11 -13.46
N ARG A 2 33.39 -3.26 -13.03
CA ARG A 2 32.74 -4.17 -12.08
C ARG A 2 32.93 -3.65 -10.66
N TYR A 3 31.83 -3.40 -9.94
CA TYR A 3 31.82 -3.37 -8.47
C TYR A 3 30.62 -4.17 -7.97
N HIS A 4 30.80 -5.48 -7.85
CA HIS A 4 29.99 -6.30 -6.95
C HIS A 4 30.68 -6.32 -5.60
N ASN A 5 30.15 -5.58 -4.63
CA ASN A 5 30.54 -5.75 -3.23
C ASN A 5 29.48 -6.61 -2.53
N ARG A 6 29.57 -7.93 -2.73
CA ARG A 6 28.68 -8.95 -2.12
C ARG A 6 28.70 -8.95 -0.57
N ARG A 7 29.63 -8.23 0.07
CA ARG A 7 29.81 -8.18 1.53
C ARG A 7 28.95 -7.14 2.26
N SER A 8 28.22 -6.26 1.56
CA SER A 8 27.29 -5.33 2.21
C SER A 8 25.91 -5.92 2.49
N MET A 9 25.65 -7.15 2.03
CA MET A 9 24.41 -7.90 2.24
C MET A 9 24.49 -8.93 3.38
N GLU A 10 25.65 -9.08 4.03
CA GLU A 10 25.78 -9.94 5.19
C GLU A 10 25.22 -9.25 6.43
N TRP A 11 24.30 -9.93 7.12
CA TRP A 11 23.79 -9.53 8.43
C TRP A 11 24.96 -9.38 9.39
N ARG A 12 25.22 -8.15 9.86
CA ARG A 12 26.24 -7.89 10.87
C ARG A 12 25.59 -7.91 12.25
N PRO A 13 26.10 -8.69 13.21
CA PRO A 13 25.63 -8.63 14.58
C PRO A 13 25.86 -7.23 15.16
N HIS A 14 24.91 -6.76 15.98
CA HIS A 14 24.93 -5.44 16.60
C HIS A 14 26.20 -5.20 17.43
N PRO A 15 26.75 -3.97 17.46
CA PRO A 15 28.05 -3.65 18.10
C PRO A 15 28.03 -3.66 19.64
N PHE A 16 26.95 -4.13 20.26
CA PHE A 16 26.82 -4.28 21.72
C PHE A 16 26.62 -5.74 22.15
N GLY A 17 27.19 -6.70 21.41
CA GLY A 17 27.01 -8.13 21.68
C GLY A 17 27.75 -8.71 22.90
N ASN A 18 28.70 -7.99 23.52
CA ASN A 18 29.63 -8.62 24.48
C ASN A 18 29.77 -7.95 25.85
N LYS A 19 28.87 -7.04 26.27
CA LYS A 19 28.96 -6.45 27.62
C LYS A 19 27.61 -6.23 28.30
N VAL A 20 26.83 -7.29 28.50
CA VAL A 20 25.85 -7.34 29.60
C VAL A 20 25.71 -8.79 30.07
N GLY A 21 26.00 -9.02 31.36
CA GLY A 21 25.38 -10.05 32.20
C GLY A 21 25.46 -11.52 31.77
N CYS A 22 26.26 -12.29 32.50
CA CYS A 22 26.07 -13.73 32.66
C CYS A 22 24.62 -14.02 33.10
N GLY A 23 23.84 -14.69 32.26
CA GLY A 23 22.47 -15.11 32.57
C GLY A 23 21.55 -15.13 31.34
N THR A 24 21.09 -16.33 30.98
CA THR A 24 20.15 -16.65 29.88
C THR A 24 20.71 -16.58 28.45
N ARG A 25 21.31 -17.68 28.03
CA ARG A 25 21.43 -18.06 26.62
C ARG A 25 20.00 -18.17 26.07
N ILE A 26 19.60 -17.28 25.15
CA ILE A 26 18.34 -17.45 24.43
C ILE A 26 18.55 -18.65 23.48
N GLU A 27 18.17 -19.84 23.93
CA GLU A 27 18.26 -21.11 23.19
C GLU A 27 17.13 -21.29 22.15
N HIS A 28 16.38 -20.24 21.85
CA HIS A 28 15.43 -20.27 20.75
C HIS A 28 16.02 -19.57 19.51
N PRO A 29 16.38 -20.31 18.43
CA PRO A 29 16.38 -19.68 17.11
C PRO A 29 15.01 -19.02 16.95
N MET A 30 14.96 -17.75 16.53
CA MET A 30 13.70 -17.03 16.35
C MET A 30 12.75 -17.87 15.50
N ASN A 31 11.86 -18.58 16.19
CA ASN A 31 10.86 -19.46 15.64
C ASN A 31 9.99 -18.61 14.71
N LYS A 32 9.65 -19.13 13.52
CA LYS A 32 8.87 -18.47 12.45
C LYS A 32 8.08 -17.27 12.97
N ARG A 33 8.45 -16.04 12.59
CA ARG A 33 7.60 -14.86 12.88
C ARG A 33 6.26 -15.09 12.19
N SER A 34 5.31 -15.63 12.96
CA SER A 34 3.91 -15.79 12.57
C SER A 34 3.34 -14.39 12.40
N ASN A 35 3.35 -13.87 11.19
CA ASN A 35 2.64 -12.65 10.86
C ASN A 35 1.15 -13.01 10.78
N ILE A 36 0.36 -12.56 11.75
CA ILE A 36 -1.07 -12.87 11.91
C ILE A 36 -1.84 -12.61 10.61
N THR A 37 -1.50 -11.55 9.87
CA THR A 37 -2.10 -11.22 8.58
C THR A 37 -1.96 -12.36 7.57
N ILE A 38 -0.83 -13.04 7.56
CA ILE A 38 -0.56 -14.15 6.65
C ILE A 38 -1.41 -15.36 7.00
N GLU A 39 -1.53 -15.67 8.28
CA GLU A 39 -2.33 -16.79 8.74
C GLU A 39 -3.82 -16.55 8.46
N ILE A 40 -4.31 -15.32 8.65
CA ILE A 40 -5.68 -14.94 8.24
C ILE A 40 -5.87 -15.11 6.72
N VAL A 41 -4.94 -14.59 5.90
CA VAL A 41 -5.01 -14.72 4.44
C VAL A 41 -5.04 -16.20 4.03
N LYS A 42 -4.17 -17.04 4.61
CA LYS A 42 -4.16 -18.48 4.37
C LYS A 42 -5.47 -19.14 4.78
N MET A 43 -5.99 -18.83 5.97
CA MET A 43 -7.25 -19.39 6.45
C MET A 43 -8.40 -19.05 5.51
N VAL A 44 -8.52 -17.80 5.07
CA VAL A 44 -9.56 -17.36 4.14
C VAL A 44 -9.39 -18.00 2.75
N ALA A 45 -8.16 -18.05 2.24
CA ALA A 45 -7.87 -18.63 0.93
C ALA A 45 -8.11 -20.16 0.88
N LEU A 46 -7.72 -20.87 1.94
CA LEU A 46 -7.79 -22.33 2.04
C LEU A 46 -9.09 -22.84 2.66
N ALA A 47 -9.97 -21.95 3.15
CA ALA A 47 -11.29 -22.32 3.65
C ALA A 47 -12.04 -23.12 2.57
N ARG A 48 -12.33 -24.41 2.86
CA ARG A 48 -12.94 -25.36 1.93
C ARG A 48 -14.33 -24.91 1.49
N GLY A 49 -14.70 -25.30 0.26
CA GLY A 49 -16.03 -25.12 -0.29
C GLY A 49 -16.17 -23.88 -1.18
N GLY A 50 -16.97 -24.02 -2.25
CA GLY A 50 -17.33 -22.96 -3.17
C GLY A 50 -17.12 -23.29 -4.64
N GLY A 51 -18.15 -23.06 -5.46
CA GLY A 51 -17.99 -23.00 -6.91
C GLY A 51 -17.08 -21.85 -7.35
N ALA A 52 -16.84 -21.72 -8.66
CA ALA A 52 -15.96 -20.70 -9.23
C ALA A 52 -16.24 -19.27 -8.71
N LEU A 53 -17.52 -18.92 -8.54
CA LEU A 53 -17.95 -17.61 -8.05
C LEU A 53 -17.47 -17.30 -6.62
N LEU A 54 -17.53 -18.27 -5.70
CA LEU A 54 -17.07 -18.05 -4.33
C LEU A 54 -15.55 -17.91 -4.26
N ARG A 55 -14.80 -18.62 -5.13
CA ARG A 55 -13.35 -18.45 -5.25
C ARG A 55 -12.99 -17.06 -5.75
N SER A 56 -13.68 -16.58 -6.79
CA SER A 56 -13.48 -15.22 -7.29
C SER A 56 -13.82 -14.19 -6.21
N ALA A 57 -14.95 -14.33 -5.51
CA ALA A 57 -15.32 -13.41 -4.43
C ALA A 57 -14.26 -13.37 -3.30
N LYS A 58 -13.71 -14.52 -2.89
CA LYS A 58 -12.58 -14.59 -1.95
C LYS A 58 -11.36 -13.86 -2.50
N GLY A 59 -11.06 -14.04 -3.79
CA GLY A 59 -10.01 -13.32 -4.49
C GLY A 59 -10.18 -11.81 -4.42
N TRP A 60 -11.36 -11.29 -4.75
CA TRP A 60 -11.67 -9.85 -4.69
C TRP A 60 -11.54 -9.29 -3.26
N PHE A 61 -11.98 -10.04 -2.26
CA PHE A 61 -11.86 -9.65 -0.86
C PHE A 61 -10.39 -9.61 -0.39
N LEU A 62 -9.60 -10.62 -0.73
CA LEU A 62 -8.18 -10.64 -0.37
C LEU A 62 -7.38 -9.59 -1.14
N GLU A 63 -7.72 -9.33 -2.41
CA GLU A 63 -7.10 -8.30 -3.23
C GLU A 63 -7.39 -6.89 -2.69
N PHE A 64 -8.56 -6.67 -2.08
CA PHE A 64 -8.86 -5.41 -1.40
C PHE A 64 -7.81 -5.04 -0.34
N ARG A 65 -7.14 -6.04 0.26
CA ARG A 65 -6.12 -5.87 1.30
C ARG A 65 -6.61 -4.92 2.40
N LEU A 66 -7.65 -5.37 3.11
CA LEU A 66 -8.37 -4.56 4.11
C LEU A 66 -7.45 -3.91 5.15
N ILE A 67 -6.42 -4.60 5.65
CA ILE A 67 -5.51 -4.04 6.66
C ILE A 67 -4.74 -2.82 6.12
N PRO A 68 -4.03 -2.91 4.97
CA PRO A 68 -3.46 -1.72 4.32
C PRO A 68 -4.46 -0.60 4.04
N VAL A 69 -5.67 -0.91 3.58
CA VAL A 69 -6.71 0.11 3.32
C VAL A 69 -7.11 0.83 4.60
N LEU A 70 -7.35 0.07 5.68
CA LEU A 70 -7.67 0.61 6.99
C LEU A 70 -6.57 1.54 7.50
N LEU A 71 -5.31 1.11 7.42
CA LEU A 71 -4.19 1.85 7.98
C LEU A 71 -3.84 3.11 7.18
N TRP A 72 -4.12 3.15 5.88
CA TRP A 72 -3.69 4.22 4.98
C TRP A 72 -4.87 5.11 4.55
N SER A 73 -5.59 4.77 3.48
CA SER A 73 -6.66 5.64 2.95
C SER A 73 -7.78 5.87 3.96
N TYR A 74 -8.24 4.84 4.68
CA TYR A 74 -9.39 5.02 5.58
C TYR A 74 -9.04 5.85 6.81
N THR A 75 -7.88 5.68 7.43
CA THR A 75 -7.43 6.58 8.52
C THR A 75 -7.27 8.01 8.00
N ALA A 76 -6.75 8.21 6.79
CA ALA A 76 -6.65 9.53 6.18
C ALA A 76 -8.02 10.17 5.91
N VAL A 77 -8.98 9.38 5.39
CA VAL A 77 -10.37 9.82 5.14
C VAL A 77 -11.06 10.19 6.45
N ILE A 78 -10.91 9.37 7.49
CA ILE A 78 -11.48 9.63 8.82
C ILE A 78 -10.89 10.93 9.39
N LEU A 79 -9.57 11.09 9.34
CA LEU A 79 -8.91 12.30 9.85
C LEU A 79 -9.33 13.55 9.06
N GLY A 80 -9.34 13.49 7.73
CA GLY A 80 -9.78 14.61 6.89
C GLY A 80 -11.24 15.00 7.12
N THR A 81 -12.11 14.00 7.29
CA THR A 81 -13.53 14.22 7.62
C THR A 81 -13.68 14.80 9.02
N ALA A 82 -12.91 14.34 10.01
CA ALA A 82 -12.95 14.86 11.37
C ALA A 82 -12.59 16.35 11.42
N VAL A 83 -11.53 16.76 10.71
CA VAL A 83 -11.17 18.18 10.59
C VAL A 83 -12.26 18.97 9.86
N ALA A 84 -12.87 18.40 8.82
CA ALA A 84 -13.97 19.05 8.11
C ALA A 84 -15.18 19.30 9.02
N ILE A 85 -15.54 18.34 9.87
CA ILE A 85 -16.66 18.48 10.83
C ILE A 85 -16.45 19.68 11.75
N VAL A 86 -15.22 19.90 12.22
CA VAL A 86 -14.87 21.04 13.07
C VAL A 86 -15.03 22.36 12.30
N ASP A 87 -14.61 22.40 11.04
CA ASP A 87 -14.64 23.62 10.23
C ASP A 87 -16.06 24.01 9.78
N VAL A 88 -16.92 23.03 9.45
CA VAL A 88 -18.28 23.29 8.93
C VAL A 88 -19.38 23.15 9.98
N GLY A 89 -19.04 22.66 11.17
CA GLY A 89 -20.00 22.43 12.26
C GLY A 89 -21.02 21.31 11.99
N GLY A 90 -20.71 20.38 11.08
CA GLY A 90 -21.65 19.35 10.65
C GLY A 90 -20.99 18.15 9.98
N PHE A 91 -21.74 17.05 9.90
CA PHE A 91 -21.30 15.80 9.29
C PHE A 91 -22.29 15.35 8.21
N ASP A 92 -21.83 15.27 6.97
CA ASP A 92 -22.60 14.65 5.89
C ASP A 92 -22.13 13.21 5.70
N ALA A 93 -22.97 12.26 6.14
CA ALA A 93 -22.70 10.83 6.05
C ALA A 93 -22.57 10.35 4.59
N THR A 94 -23.24 11.01 3.64
CA THR A 94 -23.17 10.66 2.22
C THR A 94 -21.78 10.92 1.69
N TRP A 95 -21.23 12.12 1.93
CA TRP A 95 -19.90 12.47 1.44
C TRP A 95 -18.78 11.75 2.18
N PHE A 96 -19.00 11.37 3.43
CA PHE A 96 -18.10 10.47 4.13
C PHE A 96 -18.07 9.08 3.50
N ALA A 97 -19.24 8.50 3.19
CA ALA A 97 -19.33 7.21 2.51
C ALA A 97 -18.71 7.26 1.10
N VAL A 98 -18.92 8.35 0.36
CA VAL A 98 -18.28 8.56 -0.96
C VAL A 98 -16.76 8.67 -0.82
N ALA A 99 -16.25 9.38 0.19
CA ALA A 99 -14.81 9.47 0.44
C ALA A 99 -14.19 8.10 0.78
N LEU A 100 -14.85 7.31 1.64
CA LEU A 100 -14.43 5.94 1.93
C LEU A 100 -14.47 5.05 0.68
N ALA A 101 -15.53 5.15 -0.11
CA ALA A 101 -15.66 4.40 -1.35
C ALA A 101 -14.53 4.76 -2.33
N LEU A 102 -14.24 6.04 -2.56
CA LEU A 102 -13.14 6.48 -3.42
C LEU A 102 -11.77 6.00 -2.90
N GLY A 103 -11.51 6.14 -1.60
CA GLY A 103 -10.27 5.66 -0.98
C GLY A 103 -10.10 4.14 -1.14
N GLY A 104 -11.16 3.38 -0.90
CA GLY A 104 -11.17 1.92 -1.05
C GLY A 104 -11.07 1.46 -2.50
N LEU A 105 -11.74 2.12 -3.43
CA LEU A 105 -11.67 1.79 -4.86
C LEU A 105 -10.27 2.08 -5.43
N ILE A 106 -9.69 3.24 -5.10
CA ILE A 106 -8.38 3.66 -5.59
C ILE A 106 -7.28 2.81 -4.94
N GLN A 107 -7.13 2.87 -3.62
CA GLN A 107 -6.06 2.12 -2.96
C GLN A 107 -6.35 0.61 -2.99
N GLY A 108 -7.53 0.22 -2.53
CA GLY A 108 -7.88 -1.17 -2.24
C GLY A 108 -7.98 -2.06 -3.47
N TRP A 109 -8.45 -1.54 -4.60
CA TRP A 109 -8.59 -2.33 -5.83
C TRP A 109 -7.73 -1.84 -6.98
N GLU A 110 -7.86 -0.59 -7.39
CA GLU A 110 -7.12 -0.06 -8.55
C GLU A 110 -5.60 -0.23 -8.37
N THR A 111 -5.05 0.37 -7.31
CA THR A 111 -3.60 0.37 -7.07
C THR A 111 -3.10 -1.02 -6.72
N HIS A 112 -3.82 -1.75 -5.86
CA HIS A 112 -3.42 -3.11 -5.46
C HIS A 112 -3.46 -4.10 -6.63
N ALA A 113 -4.52 -4.10 -7.45
CA ALA A 113 -4.65 -5.06 -8.56
C ALA A 113 -3.56 -4.83 -9.62
N ILE A 114 -3.29 -3.57 -9.98
CA ILE A 114 -2.15 -3.23 -10.85
C ILE A 114 -0.85 -3.70 -10.20
N ASN A 115 -0.65 -3.42 -8.91
CA ASN A 115 0.56 -3.84 -8.23
C ASN A 115 0.75 -5.36 -8.23
N GLU A 116 -0.28 -6.15 -7.96
CA GLU A 116 -0.25 -7.62 -8.01
C GLU A 116 0.08 -8.13 -9.42
N ILE A 117 -0.49 -7.53 -10.48
CA ILE A 117 -0.18 -7.92 -11.87
C ILE A 117 1.31 -7.76 -12.16
N TYR A 118 1.88 -6.59 -11.84
CA TYR A 118 3.27 -6.29 -12.20
C TYR A 118 4.28 -6.96 -11.25
N ASP A 119 3.99 -7.06 -9.95
CA ASP A 119 4.85 -7.80 -9.01
C ASP A 119 4.84 -9.32 -9.33
N TRP A 120 3.74 -9.86 -9.88
CA TRP A 120 3.72 -11.22 -10.41
C TRP A 120 4.55 -11.37 -11.69
N ARG A 121 4.41 -10.42 -12.62
CA ARG A 121 5.16 -10.40 -13.91
C ARG A 121 6.67 -10.25 -13.71
N SER A 122 7.11 -9.46 -12.72
CA SER A 122 8.52 -9.27 -12.39
C SER A 122 9.12 -10.44 -11.59
N GLY A 123 8.31 -11.40 -11.15
CA GLY A 123 8.73 -12.52 -10.33
C GLY A 123 8.86 -12.21 -8.83
N THR A 124 8.53 -10.99 -8.39
CA THR A 124 8.61 -10.58 -6.98
C THR A 124 7.70 -11.43 -6.09
N ASP A 125 6.53 -11.83 -6.62
CA ASP A 125 5.49 -12.58 -5.89
C ASP A 125 5.40 -14.09 -6.20
N GLN A 126 6.37 -14.65 -6.94
CA GLN A 126 6.36 -16.08 -7.30
C GLN A 126 6.91 -16.98 -6.17
N VAL A 127 6.39 -18.22 -6.11
CA VAL A 127 6.34 -19.14 -4.95
C VAL A 127 7.72 -19.56 -4.38
N ASP A 128 8.82 -19.37 -5.10
CA ASP A 128 10.15 -19.82 -4.67
C ASP A 128 10.99 -18.75 -3.93
N GLY A 129 10.44 -17.54 -3.72
CA GLY A 129 11.10 -16.44 -3.01
C GLY A 129 10.65 -16.26 -1.56
N ALA A 130 11.44 -15.57 -0.73
CA ALA A 130 11.13 -15.28 0.67
C ALA A 130 9.85 -14.42 0.90
N ARG A 131 9.18 -13.98 -0.18
CA ARG A 131 7.83 -13.36 -0.17
C ARG A 131 6.68 -14.37 -0.24
N ALA A 132 6.92 -15.66 -0.51
CA ALA A 132 5.89 -16.72 -0.42
C ALA A 132 5.19 -16.75 0.95
N LEU A 133 5.81 -16.14 1.97
CA LEU A 133 5.29 -15.95 3.32
C LEU A 133 5.42 -14.50 3.82
N SER A 134 5.25 -13.45 3.00
CA SER A 134 5.18 -12.04 3.46
C SER A 134 4.17 -11.20 2.66
N GLY A 135 3.28 -10.46 3.35
CA GLY A 135 2.82 -9.12 2.95
C GLY A 135 1.84 -8.84 1.78
N GLY A 136 1.40 -9.80 0.94
CA GLY A 136 0.47 -9.55 -0.18
C GLY A 136 -0.91 -10.22 -0.07
N SER A 137 -1.80 -10.00 -1.06
CA SER A 137 -3.12 -10.67 -1.16
C SER A 137 -3.01 -12.14 -1.52
N ARG A 138 -1.94 -12.53 -2.24
CA ARG A 138 -1.59 -13.90 -2.65
C ARG A 138 -2.65 -14.59 -3.50
N VAL A 139 -3.52 -13.81 -4.12
CA VAL A 139 -4.63 -14.35 -4.91
C VAL A 139 -4.13 -15.15 -6.11
N ARG A 140 -2.97 -14.78 -6.67
CA ARG A 140 -2.28 -15.55 -7.73
C ARG A 140 -1.65 -16.84 -7.19
N ASN A 141 -1.00 -16.76 -6.03
CA ASN A 141 -0.35 -17.90 -5.37
C ASN A 141 -1.36 -19.00 -4.99
N PHE A 142 -2.56 -18.64 -4.52
CA PHE A 142 -3.63 -19.58 -4.18
C PHE A 142 -4.53 -19.94 -5.37
N GLY A 143 -4.26 -19.41 -6.56
CA GLY A 143 -5.09 -19.62 -7.76
C GLY A 143 -6.53 -19.09 -7.61
N LEU A 144 -6.77 -18.12 -6.74
CA LEU A 144 -8.10 -17.51 -6.54
C LEU A 144 -8.47 -16.58 -7.68
N LEU A 145 -7.47 -15.87 -8.22
CA LEU A 145 -7.60 -15.01 -9.39
C LEU A 145 -6.48 -15.28 -10.37
N ASP A 146 -6.80 -15.22 -11.65
CA ASP A 146 -5.80 -15.11 -12.69
C ASP A 146 -5.51 -13.64 -13.04
N GLU A 147 -4.57 -13.40 -13.95
CA GLU A 147 -4.24 -12.04 -14.37
C GLU A 147 -5.46 -11.33 -15.01
N ARG A 148 -6.31 -12.07 -15.73
CA ARG A 148 -7.56 -11.53 -16.29
C ARG A 148 -8.51 -11.06 -15.18
N GLY A 149 -8.62 -11.83 -14.09
CA GLY A 149 -9.39 -11.46 -12.91
C GLY A 149 -8.88 -10.17 -12.25
N LEU A 150 -7.56 -9.97 -12.18
CA LEU A 150 -6.97 -8.72 -11.67
C LEU A 150 -7.25 -7.53 -12.60
N TRP A 151 -7.13 -7.71 -13.92
CA TRP A 151 -7.51 -6.68 -14.89
C TRP A 151 -9.01 -6.35 -14.82
N LEU A 152 -9.87 -7.34 -14.54
CA LEU A 152 -11.30 -7.12 -14.32
C LEU A 152 -11.54 -6.28 -13.06
N ILE A 153 -10.85 -6.58 -11.95
CA ILE A 153 -10.91 -5.75 -10.73
C ILE A 153 -10.54 -4.32 -11.06
N PHE A 154 -9.40 -4.10 -11.73
CA PHE A 154 -8.94 -2.78 -12.14
C PHE A 154 -9.95 -2.06 -13.04
N ALA A 155 -10.53 -2.75 -14.03
CA ALA A 155 -11.50 -2.15 -14.96
C ALA A 155 -12.80 -1.75 -14.24
N VAL A 156 -13.35 -2.62 -13.40
CA VAL A 156 -14.57 -2.35 -12.64
C VAL A 156 -14.34 -1.24 -11.61
N SER A 157 -13.22 -1.26 -10.88
CA SER A 157 -12.89 -0.20 -9.92
C SER A 157 -12.69 1.14 -10.64
N SER A 158 -12.00 1.17 -11.77
CA SER A 158 -11.82 2.38 -12.59
C SER A 158 -13.15 2.96 -13.08
N ALA A 159 -14.07 2.10 -13.55
CA ALA A 159 -15.41 2.54 -13.96
C ALA A 159 -16.22 3.10 -12.78
N ALA A 160 -16.16 2.45 -11.61
CA ALA A 160 -16.82 2.92 -10.40
C ALA A 160 -16.24 4.26 -9.90
N ILE A 161 -14.91 4.43 -9.94
CA ILE A 161 -14.23 5.69 -9.62
C ILE A 161 -14.72 6.78 -10.57
N ALA A 162 -14.73 6.54 -11.89
CA ALA A 162 -15.20 7.52 -12.86
C ALA A 162 -16.66 7.94 -12.61
N ALA A 163 -17.55 6.99 -12.31
CA ALA A 163 -18.95 7.28 -11.98
C ALA A 163 -19.09 8.11 -10.70
N LEU A 164 -18.36 7.76 -9.63
CA LEU A 164 -18.36 8.53 -8.40
C LEU A 164 -17.75 9.92 -8.60
N THR A 165 -16.66 10.05 -9.36
CA THR A 165 -16.07 11.35 -9.70
C THR A 165 -17.05 12.23 -10.45
N ALA A 166 -17.77 11.69 -11.43
CA ALA A 166 -18.81 12.44 -12.16
C ALA A 166 -19.91 12.93 -11.20
N TRP A 167 -20.34 12.09 -10.26
CA TRP A 167 -21.32 12.50 -9.26
C TRP A 167 -20.78 13.59 -8.32
N VAL A 168 -19.52 13.47 -7.87
CA VAL A 168 -18.84 14.49 -7.05
C VAL A 168 -18.76 15.83 -7.78
N VAL A 169 -18.44 15.82 -9.08
CA VAL A 169 -18.37 17.03 -9.90
C VAL A 169 -19.72 17.76 -9.93
N VAL A 170 -20.81 17.02 -10.18
CA VAL A 170 -22.15 17.58 -10.31
C VAL A 170 -22.72 18.05 -8.97
N ALA A 171 -22.55 17.24 -7.92
CA ALA A 171 -23.19 17.49 -6.63
C ALA A 171 -22.36 18.34 -5.66
N ARG A 172 -21.04 18.47 -5.87
CA ARG A 172 -20.14 19.19 -4.97
C ARG A 172 -19.37 20.32 -5.63
N ALA A 173 -18.36 19.99 -6.43
CA ALA A 173 -17.56 20.97 -7.13
C ALA A 173 -16.69 20.31 -8.22
N PRO A 174 -16.59 20.88 -9.43
CA PRO A 174 -15.79 20.30 -10.51
C PRO A 174 -14.31 20.13 -10.18
N TRP A 175 -13.72 21.06 -9.40
CA TRP A 175 -12.30 21.02 -9.07
C TRP A 175 -11.92 19.82 -8.19
N LEU A 176 -12.86 19.20 -7.47
CA LEU A 176 -12.61 17.99 -6.67
C LEU A 176 -12.19 16.80 -7.54
N ALA A 177 -12.59 16.78 -8.81
CA ALA A 177 -12.12 15.77 -9.76
C ALA A 177 -10.60 15.78 -9.90
N ILE A 178 -9.94 16.94 -9.76
CA ILE A 178 -8.48 17.04 -9.85
C ILE A 178 -7.82 16.20 -8.75
N LEU A 179 -8.31 16.29 -7.50
CA LEU A 179 -7.77 15.51 -6.39
C LEU A 179 -7.94 14.00 -6.62
N ILE A 180 -9.13 13.59 -7.09
CA ILE A 180 -9.45 12.18 -7.35
C ILE A 180 -8.63 11.63 -8.52
N LEU A 181 -8.54 12.37 -9.62
CA LEU A 181 -7.81 11.96 -10.83
C LEU A 181 -6.31 11.91 -10.59
N ILE A 182 -5.74 12.83 -9.78
CA ILE A 182 -4.34 12.73 -9.37
C ILE A 182 -4.15 11.49 -8.50
N GLY A 183 -5.01 11.24 -7.51
CA GLY A 183 -4.93 10.03 -6.68
C GLY A 183 -4.97 8.74 -7.51
N TYR A 184 -5.90 8.65 -8.46
CA TYR A 184 -6.00 7.54 -9.41
C TYR A 184 -4.74 7.40 -10.27
N ALA A 185 -4.25 8.51 -10.86
CA ALA A 185 -3.06 8.49 -11.69
C ALA A 185 -1.80 8.10 -10.91
N LEU A 186 -1.69 8.51 -9.64
CA LEU A 186 -0.59 8.12 -8.76
C LEU A 186 -0.61 6.62 -8.46
N GLY A 187 -1.77 6.02 -8.26
CA GLY A 187 -1.94 4.57 -8.11
C GLY A 187 -1.35 3.79 -9.30
N ILE A 188 -1.71 4.20 -10.52
CA ILE A 188 -1.16 3.63 -11.76
C ILE A 188 0.35 3.90 -11.87
N ALA A 189 0.77 5.15 -11.71
CA ALA A 189 2.15 5.60 -11.88
C ALA A 189 3.11 4.98 -10.86
N TYR A 190 2.59 4.51 -9.72
CA TYR A 190 3.36 3.80 -8.71
C TYR A 190 4.00 2.53 -9.26
N THR A 191 3.27 1.78 -10.08
CA THR A 191 3.69 0.45 -10.52
C THR A 191 3.96 0.37 -12.03
N VAL A 192 3.17 1.06 -12.86
CA VAL A 192 3.18 0.86 -14.32
C VAL A 192 4.37 1.58 -14.99
N PRO A 193 5.18 0.89 -15.83
CA PRO A 193 6.21 1.52 -16.66
C PRO A 193 5.64 2.50 -17.71
N PRO A 194 6.39 3.54 -18.12
CA PRO A 194 7.78 3.80 -17.77
C PRO A 194 7.95 4.50 -16.42
N VAL A 195 6.88 4.98 -15.78
CA VAL A 195 6.96 5.80 -14.56
C VAL A 195 7.38 4.95 -13.36
N ALA A 196 6.58 3.93 -13.02
CA ALA A 196 6.86 2.91 -12.00
C ALA A 196 7.65 3.45 -10.79
N THR A 197 7.10 4.43 -10.06
CA THR A 197 7.85 5.11 -8.98
C THR A 197 8.29 4.14 -7.88
N ALA A 198 7.58 3.03 -7.65
CA ALA A 198 7.97 1.96 -6.75
C ALA A 198 9.31 1.30 -7.09
N TYR A 199 9.78 1.42 -8.34
CA TYR A 199 11.05 0.88 -8.82
C TYR A 199 12.19 1.90 -8.74
N ARG A 200 11.90 3.12 -8.26
CA ARG A 200 12.82 4.25 -8.24
C ARG A 200 13.07 4.70 -6.80
N PRO A 201 14.33 4.80 -6.35
CA PRO A 201 14.65 5.22 -4.99
C PRO A 201 14.06 6.59 -4.68
N PHE A 202 13.50 6.76 -3.48
CA PHE A 202 12.82 7.95 -2.96
C PHE A 202 11.52 8.34 -3.67
N ALA A 203 11.35 7.95 -4.93
CA ALA A 203 10.17 8.32 -5.71
C ALA A 203 8.93 7.51 -5.31
N GLY A 204 9.08 6.23 -4.97
CA GLY A 204 7.95 5.43 -4.46
C GLY A 204 7.35 6.06 -3.21
N GLU A 205 8.21 6.61 -2.37
CA GLU A 205 7.87 7.31 -1.15
C GLU A 205 7.25 8.69 -1.41
N TRP A 206 8.00 9.59 -2.04
CA TRP A 206 7.63 11.01 -2.14
C TRP A 206 6.70 11.33 -3.29
N LEU A 207 6.65 10.50 -4.33
CA LEU A 207 5.76 10.67 -5.48
C LEU A 207 4.61 9.67 -5.49
N GLY A 208 4.67 8.61 -4.69
CA GLY A 208 3.59 7.61 -4.56
C GLY A 208 2.91 7.69 -3.19
N GLY A 209 3.58 7.14 -2.17
CA GLY A 209 3.02 6.94 -0.83
C GLY A 209 2.54 8.24 -0.16
N PHE A 210 3.42 9.24 -0.03
CA PHE A 210 3.10 10.50 0.63
C PHE A 210 1.92 11.23 -0.03
N PRO A 211 1.97 11.57 -1.34
CA PRO A 211 0.87 12.27 -1.99
C PRO A 211 -0.40 11.42 -2.06
N GLY A 212 -0.31 10.09 -2.18
CA GLY A 212 -1.48 9.20 -2.18
C GLY A 212 -2.27 9.29 -0.86
N VAL A 213 -1.60 9.18 0.29
CA VAL A 213 -2.23 9.29 1.60
C VAL A 213 -2.73 10.72 1.86
N LEU A 214 -1.93 11.72 1.52
CA LEU A 214 -2.31 13.12 1.67
C LEU A 214 -3.56 13.48 0.87
N LEU A 215 -3.63 13.08 -0.40
CA LEU A 215 -4.78 13.32 -1.27
C LEU A 215 -6.02 12.57 -0.82
N SER A 216 -5.88 11.36 -0.25
CA SER A 216 -7.00 10.61 0.33
C SER A 216 -7.66 11.40 1.46
N GLY A 217 -6.86 11.98 2.36
CA GLY A 217 -7.39 12.81 3.45
C GLY A 217 -7.89 14.17 2.99
N LEU A 218 -7.16 14.83 2.09
CA LEU A 218 -7.55 16.15 1.58
C LEU A 218 -8.82 16.05 0.73
N GLY A 219 -8.99 14.98 -0.02
CA GLY A 219 -10.22 14.68 -0.75
C GLY A 219 -11.40 14.51 0.20
N ALA A 220 -11.23 13.81 1.32
CA ALA A 220 -12.26 13.66 2.34
C ALA A 220 -12.61 14.96 3.07
N TYR A 221 -11.61 15.82 3.32
CA TYR A 221 -11.86 17.17 3.83
C TYR A 221 -12.63 18.01 2.79
N ALA A 222 -12.08 18.11 1.58
CA ALA A 222 -12.57 18.98 0.53
C ALA A 222 -13.95 18.57 0.01
N ILE A 223 -14.27 17.29 -0.03
CA ILE A 223 -15.60 16.83 -0.43
C ILE A 223 -16.66 17.28 0.59
N GLN A 224 -16.31 17.38 1.88
CA GLN A 224 -17.19 17.85 2.96
C GLN A 224 -17.29 19.38 3.03
N THR A 225 -16.17 20.08 2.89
CA THR A 225 -16.11 21.55 3.07
C THR A 225 -16.27 22.35 1.77
N ARG A 226 -16.02 21.72 0.61
CA ARG A 226 -15.86 22.36 -0.71
C ARG A 226 -14.73 23.40 -0.74
N SER A 227 -13.79 23.33 0.19
CA SER A 227 -12.63 24.23 0.29
C SER A 227 -11.36 23.45 0.64
N LEU A 228 -10.23 24.14 0.60
CA LEU A 228 -8.97 23.69 1.20
C LEU A 228 -8.52 24.76 2.19
N SER A 229 -8.00 24.33 3.33
CA SER A 229 -7.46 25.24 4.34
C SER A 229 -6.11 24.72 4.86
N LEU A 230 -5.34 25.59 5.53
CA LEU A 230 -3.99 25.26 5.95
C LEU A 230 -3.96 24.17 7.04
N VAL A 231 -4.93 24.19 7.95
CA VAL A 231 -5.04 23.24 9.07
C VAL A 231 -5.07 21.77 8.62
N PRO A 232 -6.01 21.32 7.75
CA PRO A 232 -6.03 19.96 7.25
C PRO A 232 -4.81 19.64 6.39
N ILE A 233 -4.26 20.59 5.62
CA ILE A 233 -3.02 20.36 4.85
C ILE A 233 -1.88 19.97 5.79
N VAL A 234 -1.67 20.69 6.88
CA VAL A 234 -0.62 20.41 7.86
C VAL A 234 -0.90 19.09 8.61
N ALA A 235 -2.11 18.92 9.13
CA ALA A 235 -2.49 17.72 9.89
C ALA A 235 -2.38 16.44 9.05
N LEU A 236 -2.88 16.47 7.81
CA LEU A 236 -2.83 15.32 6.91
C LEU A 236 -1.43 15.08 6.35
N SER A 237 -0.61 16.12 6.19
CA SER A 237 0.82 15.93 5.86
C SER A 237 1.55 15.22 6.98
N ALA A 238 1.30 15.58 8.24
CA ALA A 238 1.87 14.87 9.40
C ALA A 238 1.41 13.40 9.43
N HIS A 239 0.13 13.13 9.16
CA HIS A 239 -0.40 11.76 9.05
C HIS A 239 0.23 10.98 7.89
N ALA A 240 0.39 11.61 6.72
CA ALA A 240 1.05 11.01 5.58
C ALA A 240 2.51 10.65 5.89
N LEU A 241 3.25 11.48 6.65
CA LEU A 241 4.61 11.17 7.11
C LEU A 241 4.65 9.95 8.05
N VAL A 242 3.66 9.77 8.92
CA VAL A 242 3.56 8.55 9.74
C VAL A 242 3.33 7.31 8.86
N CYS A 243 2.45 7.42 7.86
CA CYS A 243 2.21 6.35 6.89
C CYS A 243 3.45 6.05 6.05
N MET A 244 4.26 7.05 5.76
CA MET A 244 5.55 6.90 5.11
C MET A 244 6.54 6.07 5.92
N GLY A 245 6.59 6.26 7.24
CA GLY A 245 7.37 5.39 8.14
C GLY A 245 6.91 3.93 8.08
N MET A 246 5.58 3.71 8.01
CA MET A 246 5.04 2.35 7.80
C MET A 246 5.41 1.78 6.44
N LEU A 247 5.35 2.57 5.35
CA LEU A 247 5.78 2.14 4.02
C LEU A 247 7.26 1.73 4.01
N MET A 248 8.13 2.47 4.70
CA MET A 248 9.54 2.10 4.84
C MET A 248 9.71 0.74 5.52
N MET A 249 8.91 0.43 6.55
CA MET A 249 8.94 -0.91 7.16
C MET A 249 8.58 -2.02 6.15
N HIS A 250 7.64 -1.78 5.23
CA HIS A 250 7.32 -2.73 4.17
C HIS A 250 8.49 -2.90 3.19
N HIS A 251 9.11 -1.80 2.75
CA HIS A 251 10.31 -1.86 1.90
C HIS A 251 11.48 -2.61 2.58
N TYR A 252 11.61 -2.53 3.90
CA TYR A 252 12.59 -3.31 4.64
C TYR A 252 12.37 -4.82 4.54
N LEU A 253 11.13 -5.25 4.73
CA LEU A 253 10.76 -6.66 4.66
C LEU A 253 10.88 -7.20 3.23
N ASP A 254 10.59 -6.35 2.24
CA ASP A 254 10.52 -6.75 0.84
C ASP A 254 11.87 -6.62 0.08
N ALA A 255 12.87 -5.94 0.64
CA ALA A 255 14.13 -5.62 -0.03
C ALA A 255 14.86 -6.81 -0.70
N PRO A 256 14.98 -8.02 -0.10
CA PRO A 256 15.64 -9.14 -0.78
C PRO A 256 14.92 -9.57 -2.05
N MET A 257 13.59 -9.51 -2.07
CA MET A 257 12.77 -9.93 -3.21
C MET A 257 12.66 -8.83 -4.25
N ASP A 258 12.53 -7.57 -3.81
CA ASP A 258 12.61 -6.40 -4.67
C ASP A 258 13.92 -6.37 -5.46
N ALA A 259 15.04 -6.71 -4.82
CA ALA A 259 16.35 -6.81 -5.46
C ALA A 259 16.48 -8.00 -6.44
N ALA A 260 15.71 -9.07 -6.24
CA ALA A 260 15.72 -10.29 -7.06
C ALA A 260 14.74 -10.22 -8.25
N ALA A 261 13.81 -9.27 -8.25
CA ALA A 261 12.85 -9.06 -9.32
C ALA A 261 13.53 -8.78 -10.68
N VAL A 262 12.82 -9.07 -11.78
CA VAL A 262 13.29 -8.83 -13.15
C VAL A 262 12.27 -7.96 -13.91
N PRO A 263 12.58 -6.68 -14.20
CA PRO A 263 13.76 -5.94 -13.76
C PRO A 263 13.78 -5.69 -12.23
N PRO A 264 14.94 -5.41 -11.62
CA PRO A 264 15.03 -5.17 -10.18
C PRO A 264 14.18 -3.99 -9.74
N LYS A 265 13.36 -4.19 -8.70
CA LYS A 265 12.58 -3.14 -8.05
C LYS A 265 13.49 -2.37 -7.11
N ARG A 266 14.12 -1.32 -7.62
CA ARG A 266 15.15 -0.57 -6.89
C ARG A 266 14.53 0.43 -5.91
N THR A 267 13.85 -0.09 -4.88
CA THR A 267 13.30 0.70 -3.76
C THR A 267 14.42 1.44 -3.03
N THR A 268 14.05 2.44 -2.20
CA THR A 268 15.03 3.17 -1.39
C THR A 268 15.90 2.23 -0.57
N VAL A 269 15.29 1.21 0.05
CA VAL A 269 15.99 0.24 0.87
C VAL A 269 17.03 -0.57 0.08
N VAL A 270 16.67 -1.02 -1.12
CA VAL A 270 17.59 -1.72 -2.03
C VAL A 270 18.73 -0.79 -2.48
N ALA A 271 18.44 0.50 -2.69
CA ALA A 271 19.41 1.46 -3.23
C ALA A 271 20.45 1.93 -2.22
N ILE A 272 20.05 2.25 -0.98
CA ILE A 272 20.95 2.84 0.04
C ILE A 272 21.33 1.86 1.15
N GLY A 273 20.74 0.67 1.18
CA GLY A 273 21.00 -0.39 2.15
C GLY A 273 20.34 -0.16 3.52
N PHE A 274 20.31 -1.22 4.34
CA PHE A 274 19.58 -1.23 5.61
C PHE A 274 20.02 -0.15 6.63
N PRO A 275 21.32 0.13 6.85
CA PRO A 275 21.72 1.13 7.83
C PRO A 275 21.28 2.56 7.48
N ASN A 276 21.41 2.94 6.20
CA ASN A 276 21.05 4.29 5.75
C ASN A 276 19.53 4.46 5.65
N SER A 277 18.83 3.40 5.26
CA SER A 277 17.36 3.41 5.22
C SER A 277 16.73 3.63 6.60
N LYS A 278 17.45 3.29 7.68
CA LYS A 278 16.95 3.40 9.06
C LYS A 278 17.08 4.84 9.55
N ARG A 279 18.06 5.55 9.01
CA ARG A 279 18.25 6.99 9.26
C ARG A 279 17.34 7.83 8.39
N TYR A 280 16.96 7.31 7.22
CA TYR A 280 16.05 7.96 6.29
C TYR A 280 14.58 7.87 6.73
N ALA A 281 14.15 6.69 7.21
CA ALA A 281 12.82 6.48 7.79
C ALA A 281 12.68 7.19 9.14
#